data_AF-A0AAV0IE66-F1
#
_entry.id   AF-A0AAV0IE66-F1
#
_cell.length_a   1.000
_cell.length_b   1.000
_cell.length_c   1.000
_cell.angle_alpha   90.00
_cell.angle_beta   90.00
_cell.angle_gamma   90.00
#
_symmetry.space_group_name_H-M   'P 1'
#
loop_
_entity.id
_entity.type
_entity.pdbx_description
1 polymer ?
#
loop_
_entity_poly.entity_id
_entity_poly.type
_entity_poly.pdbx_seq_one_letter_code
_entity_poly.pdbx_strand_id
1 'polypeptide(L)'
;MKEFLKALSEKLTPNSAAHEDYLTSSNNPIEEEEEGAEQPQDHVKASVLFKHVEKMMMSSESAVIAETGEWWVRSQKLKLPNGCGYEYGSSMGWSFGASLGYAQAAAPAGKRVICCVADRSFQVTFQDVSTMMRWGHKSVFFLVRMDDGKGCKRWDYAGVVDAIHNGEGECWTAKVRCEEELVGAIETVMGEKKDCLCFVEVVVG
;
A
#
# COMPACT_ATOMS: atom_id res chain seq x y z
N MET A 1 -29.60 -5.27 7.69
CA MET A 1 -28.57 -6.32 7.86
C MET A 1 -28.03 -6.41 9.29
N LYS A 2 -27.55 -5.32 9.91
CA LYS A 2 -27.02 -5.32 11.30
C LYS A 2 -27.98 -5.93 12.34
N GLU A 3 -29.23 -5.47 12.36
CA GLU A 3 -30.24 -5.96 13.31
C GLU A 3 -30.61 -7.43 13.05
N PHE A 4 -30.67 -7.81 11.78
CA PHE A 4 -30.89 -9.21 11.38
C PHE A 4 -29.78 -10.12 11.90
N LEU A 5 -28.50 -9.77 11.70
CA LEU A 5 -27.38 -10.55 12.22
C LEU A 5 -27.39 -10.65 13.74
N LYS A 6 -27.74 -9.56 14.45
CA LYS A 6 -27.89 -9.57 15.90
C LYS A 6 -28.99 -10.54 16.34
N ALA A 7 -30.18 -10.43 15.77
CA ALA A 7 -31.31 -11.32 16.11
C ALA A 7 -31.04 -12.79 15.72
N LEU A 8 -30.31 -13.02 14.62
CA LEU A 8 -29.92 -14.36 14.19
C LEU A 8 -28.91 -14.99 15.16
N SER A 9 -27.95 -14.22 15.67
CA SER A 9 -26.92 -14.71 16.60
C SER A 9 -27.51 -15.27 17.91
N GLU A 10 -28.66 -14.75 18.35
CA GLU A 10 -29.39 -15.23 19.54
C GLU A 10 -30.10 -16.58 19.32
N LYS A 11 -30.30 -16.99 18.05
CA LYS A 11 -31.06 -18.20 17.69
C LYS A 11 -30.21 -19.31 17.08
N LEU A 12 -28.93 -19.05 16.79
CA LEU A 12 -28.05 -20.01 16.14
C LEU A 12 -27.50 -21.04 17.14
N THR A 13 -27.49 -22.31 16.72
CA THR A 13 -26.68 -23.35 17.34
C THR A 13 -25.32 -23.43 16.65
N PRO A 14 -24.19 -23.49 17.40
CA PRO A 14 -22.86 -23.59 16.80
C PRO A 14 -22.72 -24.80 15.85
N ASN A 15 -22.14 -24.58 14.68
CA ASN A 15 -21.77 -25.62 13.72
C ASN A 15 -20.34 -25.38 13.24
N SER A 16 -19.40 -26.20 13.71
CA SER A 16 -17.97 -26.10 13.43
C SER A 16 -17.52 -26.92 12.21
N ALA A 17 -18.41 -27.68 11.56
CA ALA A 17 -18.03 -28.68 10.55
C ALA A 17 -17.17 -28.08 9.41
N ALA A 18 -17.58 -26.93 8.86
CA ALA A 18 -16.83 -26.27 7.79
C ALA A 18 -15.49 -25.69 8.27
N HIS A 19 -15.42 -25.24 9.52
CA HIS A 19 -14.18 -24.71 10.10
C HIS A 19 -13.18 -25.84 10.39
N GLU A 20 -13.65 -26.98 10.91
CA GLU A 20 -12.83 -28.18 11.13
C GLU A 20 -12.32 -28.78 9.81
N ASP A 21 -13.16 -28.85 8.78
CA ASP A 21 -12.77 -29.29 7.43
C ASP A 21 -11.71 -28.36 6.81
N TYR A 22 -11.88 -27.04 6.97
CA TYR A 22 -10.86 -26.07 6.58
C TYR A 22 -9.53 -26.31 7.31
N LEU A 23 -9.54 -26.41 8.64
CA LEU A 23 -8.31 -26.64 9.43
C LEU A 23 -7.60 -27.95 9.03
N THR A 24 -8.38 -28.98 8.69
CA THR A 24 -7.86 -30.27 8.23
C THR A 24 -7.24 -30.15 6.84
N SER A 25 -7.87 -29.39 5.94
CA SER A 25 -7.38 -29.16 4.58
C SER A 25 -6.19 -28.19 4.52
N SER A 26 -6.17 -27.16 5.38
CA SER A 26 -5.12 -26.14 5.45
C SER A 26 -3.80 -26.64 6.04
N ASN A 27 -3.81 -27.81 6.71
CA ASN A 27 -2.58 -28.50 7.12
C ASN A 27 -1.76 -29.05 5.93
N ASN A 28 -2.27 -28.93 4.70
CA ASN A 28 -1.46 -28.96 3.49
C ASN A 28 -1.23 -27.50 3.04
N PRO A 29 -0.20 -26.81 3.56
CA PRO A 29 0.11 -25.47 3.10
C PRO A 29 0.38 -25.51 1.59
N ILE A 30 -0.26 -24.61 0.85
CA ILE A 30 0.28 -24.20 -0.44
C ILE A 30 1.64 -23.59 -0.09
N GLU A 31 2.72 -24.21 -0.53
CA GLU A 31 4.07 -23.66 -0.35
C GLU A 31 4.03 -22.22 -0.89
N GLU A 32 4.14 -21.23 0.00
CA GLU A 32 4.56 -19.91 -0.43
C GLU A 32 5.96 -20.12 -0.99
N GLU A 33 6.15 -19.91 -2.29
CA GLU A 33 7.49 -19.96 -2.89
C GLU A 33 8.36 -18.97 -2.09
N GLU A 34 9.26 -19.50 -1.26
CA GLU A 34 10.35 -18.71 -0.71
C GLU A 34 11.23 -18.32 -1.88
N GLU A 35 10.99 -17.14 -2.43
CA GLU A 35 11.92 -16.51 -3.37
C GLU A 35 13.28 -16.42 -2.65
N GLY A 36 14.27 -17.11 -3.20
CA GLY A 36 15.59 -17.25 -2.59
C GLY A 36 16.25 -15.91 -2.31
N ALA A 37 17.17 -15.89 -1.34
CA ALA A 37 17.90 -14.69 -0.94
C ALA A 37 18.56 -14.00 -2.15
N GLU A 38 18.17 -12.75 -2.41
CA GLU A 38 18.65 -11.95 -3.53
C GLU A 38 20.05 -11.38 -3.26
N GLN A 39 20.77 -11.04 -4.32
CA GLN A 39 22.02 -10.29 -4.16
C GLN A 39 21.70 -8.81 -3.91
N PRO A 40 22.51 -8.08 -3.10
CA PRO A 40 22.21 -6.70 -2.69
C PRO A 40 22.02 -5.68 -3.83
N GLN A 41 22.44 -6.02 -5.06
CA GLN A 41 22.40 -5.14 -6.23
C GLN A 41 21.34 -5.52 -7.26
N ASP A 42 20.56 -6.57 -7.02
CA ASP A 42 19.46 -6.91 -7.92
C ASP A 42 18.36 -5.84 -7.83
N HIS A 43 17.65 -5.65 -8.95
CA HIS A 43 16.50 -4.76 -8.97
C HIS A 43 15.42 -5.27 -8.00
N VAL A 44 14.77 -4.36 -7.27
CA VAL A 44 13.65 -4.70 -6.37
C VAL A 44 12.61 -5.49 -7.15
N LYS A 45 12.28 -6.71 -6.72
CA LYS A 45 11.08 -7.38 -7.21
C LYS A 45 9.83 -6.80 -6.57
N ALA A 46 8.73 -6.80 -7.31
CA ALA A 46 7.44 -6.40 -6.79
C ALA A 46 7.12 -7.18 -5.49
N SER A 47 7.25 -8.51 -5.48
CA SER A 47 7.05 -9.40 -4.31
C SER A 47 7.76 -8.93 -3.04
N VAL A 48 9.03 -8.53 -3.15
CA VAL A 48 9.87 -8.03 -2.05
C VAL A 48 9.27 -6.75 -1.46
N LEU A 49 8.79 -5.83 -2.30
CA LEU A 49 8.07 -4.63 -1.84
C LEU A 49 6.84 -4.98 -0.99
N PHE A 50 5.98 -5.89 -1.46
CA PHE A 50 4.78 -6.27 -0.70
C PHE A 50 5.14 -6.89 0.65
N LYS A 51 6.14 -7.76 0.68
CA LYS A 51 6.59 -8.44 1.91
C LYS A 51 7.04 -7.43 2.96
N HIS A 52 7.82 -6.42 2.56
CA HIS A 52 8.27 -5.38 3.50
C HIS A 52 7.15 -4.43 3.92
N VAL A 53 6.28 -4.01 3.00
CA VAL A 53 5.10 -3.20 3.35
C VAL A 53 4.20 -3.93 4.35
N GLU A 54 3.91 -5.22 4.11
CA GLU A 54 3.14 -6.05 5.03
C GLU A 54 3.79 -6.12 6.41
N LYS A 55 5.08 -6.50 6.45
CA LYS A 55 5.81 -6.76 7.70
C LYS A 55 6.08 -5.50 8.52
N MET A 56 6.40 -4.38 7.87
CA MET A 56 6.97 -3.20 8.53
C MET A 56 5.96 -2.07 8.73
N MET A 57 4.89 -2.01 7.93
CA MET A 57 4.00 -0.85 7.92
C MET A 57 2.54 -1.15 8.28
N MET A 58 2.13 -2.41 8.24
CA MET A 58 0.74 -2.76 8.56
C MET A 58 0.51 -2.81 10.07
N SER A 59 -0.47 -2.03 10.52
CA SER A 59 -0.94 -2.00 11.90
C SER A 59 -2.42 -1.64 11.99
N SER A 60 -2.97 -1.63 13.20
CA SER A 60 -4.32 -1.09 13.45
C SER A 60 -4.45 0.40 13.09
N GLU A 61 -3.32 1.11 13.01
CA GLU A 61 -3.22 2.54 12.67
C GLU A 61 -2.91 2.76 11.18
N SER A 62 -2.82 1.72 10.37
CA SER A 62 -2.69 1.86 8.92
C SER A 62 -4.03 1.67 8.19
N ALA A 63 -4.08 2.18 6.96
CA ALA A 63 -5.09 1.82 5.97
C ALA A 63 -4.43 1.63 4.61
N VAL A 64 -4.75 0.55 3.91
CA VAL A 64 -4.25 0.26 2.57
C VAL A 64 -5.28 0.67 1.53
N ILE A 65 -4.84 1.47 0.56
CA ILE A 65 -5.60 1.75 -0.65
C ILE A 65 -4.98 0.95 -1.78
N ALA A 66 -5.76 0.02 -2.34
CA ALA A 66 -5.29 -0.95 -3.31
C ALA A 66 -5.60 -0.57 -4.76
N GLU A 67 -4.71 0.22 -5.39
CA GLU A 67 -4.79 0.58 -6.82
C GLU A 67 -5.08 -0.63 -7.74
N THR A 68 -5.84 -0.38 -8.81
CA THR A 68 -6.12 -1.36 -9.86
C THR A 68 -4.83 -1.84 -10.53
N GLY A 69 -4.81 -3.11 -10.95
CA GLY A 69 -3.65 -3.75 -11.58
C GLY A 69 -3.01 -4.80 -10.68
N GLU A 70 -1.68 -4.97 -10.78
CA GLU A 70 -0.95 -6.00 -10.03
C GLU A 70 -1.10 -5.84 -8.51
N TRP A 71 -1.17 -4.59 -8.04
CA TRP A 71 -1.37 -4.30 -6.62
C TRP A 71 -2.72 -4.81 -6.11
N TRP A 72 -3.79 -4.77 -6.89
CA TRP A 72 -5.07 -5.37 -6.49
C TRP A 72 -4.91 -6.87 -6.21
N VAL A 73 -4.34 -7.65 -7.12
CA VAL A 73 -4.20 -9.10 -6.97
C VAL A 73 -3.31 -9.46 -5.78
N ARG A 74 -2.17 -8.77 -5.64
CA ARG A 74 -1.21 -9.07 -4.59
C ARG A 74 -1.68 -8.58 -3.22
N SER A 75 -2.40 -7.46 -3.15
CA SER A 75 -2.93 -6.96 -1.89
C SER A 75 -3.98 -7.87 -1.25
N GLN A 76 -4.63 -8.75 -2.03
CA GLN A 76 -5.54 -9.78 -1.51
C GLN A 76 -4.83 -10.86 -0.67
N LYS A 77 -3.50 -10.97 -0.79
CA LYS A 77 -2.69 -11.91 0.00
C LYS A 77 -2.19 -11.33 1.32
N LEU A 78 -2.39 -10.03 1.55
CA LEU A 78 -1.88 -9.34 2.74
C LEU A 78 -2.59 -9.84 4.00
N LYS A 79 -1.82 -10.14 5.06
CA LYS A 79 -2.36 -10.48 6.37
C LYS A 79 -2.64 -9.18 7.14
N LEU A 80 -3.88 -8.70 7.05
CA LEU A 80 -4.29 -7.43 7.67
C LEU A 80 -4.45 -7.55 9.19
N PRO A 81 -3.74 -6.74 10.00
CA PRO A 81 -3.97 -6.65 11.43
C PRO A 81 -5.39 -6.16 11.74
N ASN A 82 -5.92 -6.57 12.90
CA ASN A 82 -7.23 -6.09 13.34
C ASN A 82 -7.26 -4.55 13.41
N GLY A 83 -8.30 -3.96 12.82
CA GLY A 83 -8.44 -2.51 12.72
C GLY A 83 -7.72 -1.88 11.53
N CYS A 84 -6.84 -2.59 10.81
CA CYS A 84 -6.24 -2.07 9.57
C CYS A 84 -7.33 -1.80 8.51
N GLY A 85 -7.32 -0.60 7.93
CA GLY A 85 -8.24 -0.28 6.83
C GLY A 85 -7.80 -0.94 5.53
N TYR A 86 -8.74 -1.33 4.68
CA TYR A 86 -8.45 -1.86 3.34
C TYR A 86 -9.54 -1.43 2.38
N GLU A 87 -9.16 -0.71 1.33
CA GLU A 87 -10.06 -0.30 0.25
C GLU A 87 -9.46 -0.70 -1.08
N TYR A 88 -10.28 -1.14 -2.02
CA TYR A 88 -9.87 -1.44 -3.38
C TYR A 88 -10.85 -0.80 -4.38
N GLY A 89 -10.37 -0.53 -5.59
CA GLY A 89 -11.14 0.09 -6.64
C GLY A 89 -10.65 -0.35 -8.02
N SER A 90 -11.54 -0.31 -9.00
CA SER A 90 -11.27 -0.87 -10.34
C SER A 90 -10.91 0.19 -11.38
N SER A 91 -11.10 1.47 -11.09
CA SER A 91 -10.75 2.56 -12.00
C SER A 91 -9.28 2.95 -11.87
N MET A 92 -8.57 3.08 -13.00
CA MET A 92 -7.17 3.47 -13.01
C MET A 92 -6.99 4.90 -12.47
N GLY A 93 -6.13 5.06 -11.45
CA GLY A 93 -5.87 6.35 -10.82
C GLY A 93 -6.86 6.72 -9.73
N TRP A 94 -7.87 5.90 -9.43
CA TRP A 94 -8.81 6.20 -8.33
C TRP A 94 -8.09 6.31 -6.97
N SER A 95 -6.94 5.62 -6.82
CA SER A 95 -6.25 5.49 -5.54
C SER A 95 -5.79 6.82 -4.94
N PHE A 96 -5.39 7.81 -5.74
CA PHE A 96 -4.96 9.12 -5.23
C PHE A 96 -6.12 9.90 -4.60
N GLY A 97 -7.22 10.08 -5.34
CA GLY A 97 -8.41 10.76 -4.81
C GLY A 97 -9.02 10.01 -3.62
N ALA A 98 -9.02 8.67 -3.67
CA ALA A 98 -9.45 7.85 -2.54
C ALA A 98 -8.53 8.01 -1.32
N SER A 99 -7.21 8.02 -1.52
CA SER A 99 -6.24 8.25 -0.45
C SER A 99 -6.43 9.62 0.19
N LEU A 100 -6.74 10.66 -0.60
CA LEU A 100 -7.01 12.00 -0.10
C LEU A 100 -8.26 12.01 0.79
N GLY A 101 -9.37 11.45 0.30
CA GLY A 101 -10.62 11.37 1.05
C GLY A 101 -10.49 10.52 2.31
N TYR A 102 -9.82 9.37 2.20
CA TYR A 102 -9.61 8.45 3.33
C TYR A 102 -8.73 9.09 4.39
N ALA A 103 -7.59 9.67 4.03
CA ALA A 103 -6.69 10.33 4.97
C ALA A 103 -7.40 11.47 5.71
N GLN A 104 -8.23 12.24 5.01
CA GLN A 104 -9.03 13.30 5.63
C GLN A 104 -10.05 12.74 6.64
N ALA A 105 -10.77 11.69 6.28
CA ALA A 105 -11.79 11.08 7.13
C ALA A 105 -11.19 10.33 8.33
N ALA A 106 -10.03 9.73 8.15
CA ALA A 106 -9.38 8.88 9.14
C ALA A 106 -8.36 9.62 10.02
N ALA A 107 -8.08 10.89 9.73
CA ALA A 107 -7.20 11.74 10.54
C ALA A 107 -7.55 11.76 12.05
N PRO A 108 -8.83 11.86 12.47
CA PRO A 108 -9.18 11.81 13.89
C PRO A 108 -8.84 10.48 14.57
N ALA A 109 -8.81 9.38 13.80
CA ALA A 109 -8.42 8.06 14.28
C ALA A 109 -6.91 7.81 14.19
N GLY A 110 -6.12 8.81 13.77
CA GLY A 110 -4.67 8.72 13.63
C GLY A 110 -4.21 7.76 12.53
N LYS A 111 -5.08 7.39 11.59
CA LYS A 111 -4.72 6.39 10.58
C LYS A 111 -3.82 6.96 9.49
N ARG A 112 -2.76 6.22 9.16
CA ARG A 112 -1.86 6.51 8.04
C ARG A 112 -2.24 5.69 6.81
N VAL A 113 -2.49 6.37 5.71
CA VAL A 113 -2.81 5.73 4.43
C VAL A 113 -1.52 5.26 3.74
N ILE A 114 -1.54 4.03 3.24
CA ILE A 114 -0.47 3.42 2.44
C ILE A 114 -1.08 3.01 1.11
N CYS A 115 -0.48 3.45 0.01
CA CYS A 115 -0.93 3.15 -1.32
C CYS A 115 0.26 2.77 -2.18
N CYS A 116 0.21 1.62 -2.84
CA CYS A 116 1.14 1.32 -3.91
C CYS A 116 0.41 1.50 -5.24
N VAL A 117 1.09 2.14 -6.18
CA VAL A 117 0.48 2.65 -7.41
C VAL A 117 1.40 2.39 -8.58
N ALA A 118 0.84 1.93 -9.70
CA ALA A 118 1.63 1.82 -10.92
C ALA A 118 1.87 3.21 -11.54
N ASP A 119 2.99 3.33 -12.26
CA ASP A 119 3.40 4.56 -12.94
C ASP A 119 2.31 5.16 -13.86
N ARG A 120 1.57 4.31 -14.58
CA ARG A 120 0.43 4.72 -15.43
C ARG A 120 -0.74 5.29 -14.65
N SER A 121 -1.07 4.69 -13.50
CA SER A 121 -2.16 5.15 -12.64
C SER A 121 -1.84 6.50 -12.03
N PHE A 122 -0.58 6.72 -11.63
CA PHE A 122 -0.09 8.01 -11.15
C PHE A 122 -0.36 9.14 -12.17
N GLN A 123 -0.07 8.92 -13.45
CA GLN A 123 -0.21 9.96 -14.48
C GLN A 123 -1.66 10.47 -14.68
N VAL A 124 -2.66 9.73 -14.19
CA VAL A 124 -4.08 10.11 -14.33
C VAL A 124 -4.49 11.10 -13.23
N THR A 125 -3.95 10.97 -12.02
CA THR A 125 -4.49 11.64 -10.81
C THR A 125 -3.44 12.16 -9.83
N PHE A 126 -2.15 12.21 -10.20
CA PHE A 126 -1.07 12.68 -9.32
C PHE A 126 -1.28 14.08 -8.72
N GLN A 127 -2.08 14.94 -9.36
CA GLN A 127 -2.36 16.30 -8.90
C GLN A 127 -3.01 16.33 -7.50
N ASP A 128 -3.67 15.26 -7.05
CA ASP A 128 -4.28 15.20 -5.72
C ASP A 128 -3.24 15.25 -4.59
N VAL A 129 -1.98 14.89 -4.88
CA VAL A 129 -0.85 15.04 -3.94
C VAL A 129 -0.69 16.49 -3.49
N SER A 130 -0.94 17.48 -4.37
CA SER A 130 -0.91 18.90 -4.01
C SER A 130 -1.89 19.24 -2.88
N THR A 131 -3.07 18.63 -2.92
CA THR A 131 -4.11 18.86 -1.92
C THR A 131 -3.78 18.14 -0.62
N MET A 132 -3.24 16.91 -0.70
CA MET A 132 -2.75 16.18 0.48
C MET A 132 -1.67 16.97 1.22
N MET A 133 -0.68 17.52 0.49
CA MET A 133 0.37 18.36 1.06
C MET A 133 -0.20 19.61 1.72
N ARG A 134 -1.12 20.32 1.04
CA ARG A 134 -1.80 21.51 1.58
C ARG A 134 -2.52 21.24 2.91
N TRP A 135 -3.09 20.05 3.06
CA TRP A 135 -3.81 19.64 4.27
C TRP A 135 -2.95 18.89 5.29
N GLY A 136 -1.63 18.78 5.07
CA GLY A 136 -0.70 18.13 6.01
C GLY A 136 -0.96 16.63 6.17
N HIS A 137 -1.47 15.97 5.13
CA HIS A 137 -1.70 14.52 5.16
C HIS A 137 -0.36 13.77 5.20
N LYS A 138 -0.37 12.61 5.88
CA LYS A 138 0.83 11.81 6.14
C LYS A 138 0.89 10.54 5.31
N SER A 139 0.17 10.48 4.20
CA SER A 139 0.04 9.29 3.36
C SER A 139 1.40 8.84 2.81
N VAL A 140 1.56 7.54 2.61
CA VAL A 140 2.74 6.93 1.99
C VAL A 140 2.36 6.35 0.64
N PHE A 141 3.06 6.77 -0.40
CA PHE A 141 2.91 6.27 -1.75
C PHE A 141 4.15 5.50 -2.17
N PHE A 142 3.99 4.26 -2.60
CA PHE A 142 5.01 3.50 -3.31
C PHE A 142 4.64 3.46 -4.80
N LEU A 143 5.30 4.26 -5.62
CA LEU A 143 5.13 4.18 -7.06
C LEU A 143 5.97 3.03 -7.59
N VAL A 144 5.33 1.99 -8.13
CA VAL A 144 5.99 0.83 -8.72
C VAL A 144 6.15 1.07 -10.22
N ARG A 145 7.40 1.15 -10.67
CA ARG A 145 7.76 1.37 -12.07
C ARG A 145 8.60 0.21 -12.59
N MET A 146 8.13 -0.45 -13.65
CA MET A 146 8.91 -1.47 -14.35
C MET A 146 10.00 -0.83 -15.22
N ASP A 147 11.19 -1.42 -15.26
CA ASP A 147 12.30 -0.99 -16.12
C ASP A 147 12.49 -1.84 -17.38
N ASP A 148 11.41 -2.39 -17.92
CA ASP A 148 11.41 -3.30 -19.08
C ASP A 148 11.31 -2.57 -20.45
N GLY A 149 11.36 -1.24 -20.45
CA GLY A 149 11.20 -0.40 -21.64
C GLY A 149 9.78 -0.39 -22.24
N LYS A 150 8.80 -1.06 -21.63
CA LYS A 150 7.40 -1.08 -22.04
C LYS A 150 6.61 -0.12 -21.14
N GLY A 151 5.59 0.53 -21.70
CA GLY A 151 4.69 1.38 -20.91
C GLY A 151 4.48 2.79 -21.46
N CYS A 152 4.05 3.69 -20.57
CA CYS A 152 3.75 5.08 -20.89
C CYS A 152 5.02 5.96 -20.92
N LYS A 153 4.88 7.24 -21.28
CA LYS A 153 6.01 8.19 -21.27
C LYS A 153 6.55 8.27 -19.84
N ARG A 154 7.82 7.88 -19.65
CA ARG A 154 8.49 7.96 -18.35
C ARG A 154 8.64 9.42 -17.89
N TRP A 155 8.27 9.66 -16.64
CA TRP A 155 8.50 10.92 -15.92
C TRP A 155 9.58 10.71 -14.87
N ASP A 156 10.12 11.81 -14.36
CA ASP A 156 10.77 11.78 -13.06
C ASP A 156 9.69 11.93 -11.99
N TYR A 157 9.16 10.82 -11.49
CA TYR A 157 7.96 10.84 -10.66
C TYR A 157 8.21 11.50 -9.31
N ALA A 158 9.33 11.17 -8.66
CA ALA A 158 9.79 11.90 -7.48
C ALA A 158 9.97 13.39 -7.79
N GLY A 159 10.61 13.74 -8.91
CA GLY A 159 10.79 15.13 -9.33
C GLY A 159 9.49 15.89 -9.60
N VAL A 160 8.43 15.21 -10.08
CA VAL A 160 7.08 15.81 -10.22
C VAL A 160 6.48 16.12 -8.85
N VAL A 161 6.63 15.21 -7.88
CA VAL A 161 6.17 15.43 -6.50
C VAL A 161 6.95 16.56 -5.82
N ASP A 162 8.27 16.62 -6.03
CA ASP A 162 9.12 17.72 -5.53
C ASP A 162 8.71 19.07 -6.16
N ALA A 163 8.39 19.08 -7.45
CA ALA A 163 7.90 20.28 -8.13
C ALA A 163 6.54 20.76 -7.59
N ILE A 164 5.66 19.84 -7.20
CA ILE A 164 4.38 20.16 -6.54
C ILE A 164 4.61 20.68 -5.12
N HIS A 165 5.54 20.07 -4.38
CA HIS A 165 5.92 20.50 -3.03
C HIS A 165 6.39 21.95 -3.01
N ASN A 166 7.16 22.36 -4.02
CA ASN A 166 7.57 23.76 -4.21
C ASN A 166 8.25 24.38 -2.97
N GLY A 167 8.89 23.56 -2.12
CA GLY A 167 9.50 24.00 -0.87
C GLY A 167 8.52 24.41 0.24
N GLU A 168 7.21 24.17 0.06
CA GLU A 168 6.16 24.54 1.00
C GLU A 168 5.48 23.30 1.59
N GLY A 169 5.40 23.24 2.93
CA GLY A 169 4.82 22.09 3.64
C GLY A 169 5.82 20.95 3.84
N GLU A 170 5.31 19.79 4.26
CA GLU A 170 6.13 18.64 4.64
C GLU A 170 5.91 17.48 3.66
N CYS A 171 6.91 17.20 2.83
CA CYS A 171 6.95 16.06 1.92
C CYS A 171 8.35 15.48 1.88
N TRP A 172 8.43 14.16 1.78
CA TRP A 172 9.68 13.45 1.54
C TRP A 172 9.54 12.54 0.33
N THR A 173 10.52 12.63 -0.57
CA THR A 173 10.59 11.80 -1.77
C THR A 173 11.86 10.96 -1.76
N ALA A 174 11.77 9.76 -2.33
CA ALA A 174 12.92 8.89 -2.53
C ALA A 174 12.76 8.11 -3.83
N LYS A 175 13.90 7.67 -4.38
CA LYS A 175 13.98 6.76 -5.52
C LYS A 175 14.83 5.57 -5.10
N VAL A 176 14.27 4.37 -5.20
CA VAL A 176 14.91 3.12 -4.77
C VAL A 176 14.98 2.13 -5.92
N ARG A 177 16.06 1.36 -5.99
CA ARG A 177 16.35 0.39 -7.05
C ARG A 177 16.68 -1.00 -6.54
N CYS A 178 17.20 -1.13 -5.33
CA CYS A 178 17.50 -2.43 -4.70
C CYS A 178 16.77 -2.58 -3.35
N GLU A 179 16.76 -3.81 -2.83
CA GLU A 179 16.08 -4.13 -1.57
C GLU A 179 16.63 -3.34 -0.38
N GLU A 180 17.95 -3.13 -0.31
CA GLU A 180 18.58 -2.35 0.77
C GLU A 180 18.05 -0.90 0.81
N GLU A 181 17.98 -0.24 -0.36
CA GLU A 181 17.42 1.10 -0.49
C GLU A 181 15.93 1.13 -0.13
N LEU A 182 15.17 0.10 -0.50
CA LEU A 182 13.76 -0.02 -0.15
C LEU A 182 13.57 -0.15 1.37
N VAL A 183 14.33 -1.02 2.03
CA VAL A 183 14.26 -1.20 3.49
C VAL A 183 14.62 0.10 4.19
N GLY A 184 15.71 0.77 3.79
CA GLY A 184 16.11 2.05 4.35
C GLY A 184 15.07 3.15 4.13
N ALA A 185 14.39 3.16 2.97
CA ALA A 185 13.28 4.07 2.71
C ALA A 185 12.10 3.79 3.63
N ILE A 186 11.70 2.53 3.84
CA ILE A 186 10.62 2.17 4.75
C ILE A 186 10.96 2.56 6.20
N GLU A 187 12.19 2.33 6.65
CA GLU A 187 12.66 2.76 7.97
C GLU A 187 12.58 4.28 8.13
N THR A 188 12.98 5.04 7.10
CA THR A 188 12.87 6.50 7.08
C THR A 188 11.42 6.97 7.16
N VAL A 189 10.54 6.34 6.36
CA VAL A 189 9.09 6.61 6.35
C VAL A 189 8.47 6.35 7.73
N MET A 190 8.86 5.28 8.40
CA MET A 190 8.32 4.90 9.71
C MET A 190 8.96 5.67 10.88
N GLY A 191 10.16 6.19 10.68
CA GLY A 191 10.93 6.95 11.66
C GLY A 191 10.87 8.46 11.43
N GLU A 192 11.93 9.01 10.85
CA GLU A 192 12.14 10.47 10.70
C GLU A 192 10.99 11.15 9.93
N LYS A 193 10.42 10.47 8.93
CA LYS A 193 9.39 11.02 8.02
C LYS A 193 7.98 10.49 8.33
N LYS A 194 7.74 10.04 9.56
CA LYS A 194 6.42 9.53 9.98
C LYS A 194 5.32 10.60 9.96
N ASP A 195 5.71 11.87 10.11
CA ASP A 195 4.80 12.99 10.28
C ASP A 195 4.58 13.81 8.98
N CYS A 196 5.02 13.30 7.83
CA CYS A 196 4.83 13.94 6.52
C CYS A 196 4.32 12.98 5.44
N LEU A 197 3.91 13.55 4.31
CA LEU A 197 3.64 12.78 3.09
C LEU A 197 4.95 12.18 2.60
N CYS A 198 4.92 10.89 2.25
CA CYS A 198 6.08 10.17 1.74
C CYS A 198 5.78 9.61 0.36
N PHE A 199 6.70 9.81 -0.59
CA PHE A 199 6.57 9.29 -1.95
C PHE A 199 7.86 8.55 -2.34
N VAL A 200 7.76 7.24 -2.53
CA VAL A 200 8.88 6.37 -2.87
C VAL A 200 8.69 5.85 -4.29
N GLU A 201 9.54 6.29 -5.21
CA GLU A 201 9.63 5.73 -6.56
C GLU A 201 10.46 4.43 -6.52
N VAL A 202 9.79 3.29 -6.65
CA VAL A 202 10.37 1.94 -6.65
C VAL A 202 10.59 1.48 -8.08
N VAL A 203 11.85 1.31 -8.47
CA VAL A 203 12.24 0.79 -9.79
C VAL A 203 12.36 -0.72 -9.71
N VAL A 204 11.42 -1.41 -10.35
CA VAL A 204 11.35 -2.87 -10.44
C VAL A 204 11.94 -3.35 -11.76
N GLY A 205 12.74 -4.42 -11.69
CA GLY A 205 13.39 -5.07 -12.83
C GLY A 205 12.77 -6.40 -13.20
#